data_AF-A0A6A6VTN6-F1
#
_entry.id   AF-A0A6A6VTN6-F1
#
_cell.length_a   1.000
_cell.length_b   1.000
_cell.length_c   1.000
_cell.angle_alpha   90.00
_cell.angle_beta   90.00
_cell.angle_gamma   90.00
#
_symmetry.space_group_name_H-M   'P 1'
#
loop_
_entity.id
_entity.type
_entity.pdbx_description
1 polymer ?
#
loop_
_entity_poly.entity_id
_entity_poly.type
_entity_poly.pdbx_seq_one_letter_code
_entity_poly.pdbx_strand_id
1 'polypeptide(L)'
;NRILIVSRKTAKIEPGSLARSILPGRAIDYVVTFKPDSTINQAWTRLRPLPGLSIKSWNHTTRARRNPIAIHVDAKSPMKSWTDGKPQIAIWTDALLKRLSLIQGTTVGPWPALPLLVAQGHDWHLLIVSKNNQKMTVWEQITIGSSRSCFDAMKVVAVLHWLMDWAERVWRPRFLSLV
;
A
#
# COMPACT_ATOMS: atom_id res chain seq x y z
N ASN A 1 -13.53 12.95 -9.83
CA ASN A 1 -13.10 11.80 -9.02
C ASN A 1 -11.58 11.57 -9.17
N ARG A 2 -10.80 11.80 -8.09
CA ARG A 2 -9.32 11.83 -8.06
C ARG A 2 -8.66 10.50 -7.64
N ILE A 3 -9.45 9.54 -7.15
CA ILE A 3 -8.99 8.23 -6.70
C ILE A 3 -9.32 7.16 -7.75
N LEU A 4 -8.47 6.14 -7.86
CA LEU A 4 -8.67 4.94 -8.68
C LEU A 4 -8.34 3.68 -7.89
N ILE A 5 -9.15 2.63 -8.05
CA ILE A 5 -8.80 1.28 -7.60
C ILE A 5 -8.23 0.52 -8.80
N VAL A 6 -7.01 0.01 -8.67
CA VAL A 6 -6.31 -0.65 -9.79
C VAL A 6 -5.72 -1.99 -9.35
N SER A 7 -5.77 -2.98 -10.23
CA SER A 7 -5.08 -4.26 -10.03
C SER A 7 -3.56 -4.08 -10.17
N ARG A 8 -2.79 -4.74 -9.29
CA ARG A 8 -1.31 -4.69 -9.27
C ARG A 8 -0.64 -6.06 -9.13
N LYS A 9 -1.29 -7.10 -9.65
CA LYS A 9 -0.81 -8.49 -9.60
C LYS A 9 0.57 -8.74 -10.21
N THR A 10 1.03 -7.89 -11.13
CA THR A 10 2.27 -8.07 -11.90
C THR A 10 3.49 -7.38 -11.30
N ALA A 11 3.33 -6.67 -10.19
CA ALA A 11 4.42 -5.89 -9.64
C ALA A 11 5.38 -6.73 -8.79
N LYS A 12 6.64 -6.28 -8.65
CA LYS A 12 7.73 -7.06 -8.05
C LYS A 12 8.64 -6.18 -7.18
N ILE A 13 9.28 -6.79 -6.17
CA ILE A 13 10.35 -6.16 -5.38
C ILE A 13 11.62 -6.07 -6.25
N GLU A 14 12.30 -4.93 -6.20
CA GLU A 14 13.54 -4.68 -6.91
C GLU A 14 14.63 -4.08 -6.00
N PRO A 15 15.91 -4.44 -6.25
CA PRO A 15 16.35 -5.51 -7.15
C PRO A 15 15.92 -6.90 -6.65
N GLY A 16 15.71 -7.84 -7.57
CA GLY A 16 15.23 -9.20 -7.25
C GLY A 16 16.16 -9.96 -6.30
N SER A 17 17.44 -9.60 -6.26
CA SER A 17 18.43 -10.11 -5.29
C SER A 17 18.13 -9.76 -3.82
N LEU A 18 17.38 -8.68 -3.58
CA LEU A 18 16.95 -8.26 -2.24
C LEU A 18 15.55 -8.78 -1.89
N ALA A 19 14.89 -9.45 -2.83
CA ALA A 19 13.74 -10.26 -2.50
C ALA A 19 14.25 -11.54 -1.82
N ARG A 20 13.85 -11.79 -0.56
CA ARG A 20 14.12 -13.10 0.06
C ARG A 20 13.42 -14.17 -0.80
N SER A 21 14.05 -15.34 -0.98
CA SER A 21 13.49 -16.47 -1.75
C SER A 21 12.11 -16.93 -1.27
N ILE A 22 11.73 -16.57 -0.03
CA ILE A 22 10.46 -16.89 0.63
C ILE A 22 9.38 -15.82 0.32
N LEU A 23 9.73 -14.71 -0.33
CA LEU A 23 8.75 -13.67 -0.65
C LEU A 23 7.81 -14.15 -1.76
N PRO A 24 6.49 -13.92 -1.64
CA PRO A 24 5.54 -14.31 -2.66
C PRO A 24 5.91 -13.68 -4.01
N GLY A 25 5.92 -14.48 -5.08
CA GLY A 25 6.19 -14.00 -6.44
C GLY A 25 5.15 -13.01 -6.99
N ARG A 26 4.00 -12.84 -6.30
CA ARG A 26 2.98 -11.81 -6.58
C ARG A 26 2.99 -10.73 -5.53
N ALA A 27 2.75 -9.49 -5.97
CA ALA A 27 2.71 -8.33 -5.09
C ALA A 27 1.49 -8.28 -4.17
N ILE A 28 0.47 -7.57 -4.64
CA ILE A 28 -0.80 -7.30 -3.97
C ILE A 28 -1.84 -7.31 -5.08
N ASP A 29 -3.05 -7.79 -4.77
CA ASP A 29 -4.10 -7.91 -5.78
C ASP A 29 -4.59 -6.55 -6.28
N TYR A 30 -4.92 -5.63 -5.36
CA TYR A 30 -5.44 -4.30 -5.69
C TYR A 30 -4.83 -3.19 -4.84
N VAL A 31 -4.88 -1.97 -5.36
CA VAL A 31 -4.44 -0.77 -4.64
C VAL A 31 -5.37 0.40 -4.92
N VAL A 32 -5.59 1.23 -3.91
CA VAL A 32 -6.20 2.55 -4.05
C VAL A 32 -5.10 3.53 -4.39
N THR A 33 -5.30 4.33 -5.43
CA THR A 33 -4.29 5.26 -5.95
C THR A 33 -4.86 6.62 -6.25
N PHE A 34 -4.00 7.64 -6.24
CA PHE A 34 -4.35 8.94 -6.79
C PHE A 34 -4.17 8.96 -8.31
N LYS A 35 -5.02 9.70 -9.00
CA LYS A 35 -4.76 10.13 -10.37
C LYS A 35 -3.55 11.08 -10.35
N PRO A 36 -2.62 10.94 -11.29
CA PRO A 36 -1.47 11.82 -11.37
C PRO A 36 -1.93 13.23 -11.75
N ASP A 37 -1.34 14.22 -11.10
CA ASP A 37 -1.44 15.64 -11.45
C ASP A 37 -0.03 16.20 -11.75
N SER A 38 0.06 17.47 -12.13
CA SER A 38 1.33 18.13 -12.45
C SER A 38 2.33 18.06 -11.30
N THR A 39 1.87 18.22 -10.05
CA THR A 39 2.71 18.16 -8.83
C THR A 39 3.27 16.75 -8.62
N ILE A 40 2.42 15.72 -8.67
CA ILE A 40 2.82 14.30 -8.56
C ILE A 40 3.80 13.91 -9.69
N ASN A 41 3.63 14.46 -10.89
CA ASN A 41 4.53 14.20 -11.99
C ASN A 41 5.91 14.87 -11.78
N GLN A 42 5.95 16.12 -11.34
CA GLN A 42 7.21 16.85 -11.05
C GLN A 42 8.00 16.21 -9.92
N ALA A 43 7.32 15.90 -8.82
CA ALA A 43 7.82 15.09 -7.73
C ALA A 43 8.59 13.84 -8.19
N TRP A 44 7.99 13.14 -9.16
CA TRP A 44 8.52 11.89 -9.66
C TRP A 44 9.80 12.08 -10.49
N THR A 45 9.96 13.21 -11.18
CA THR A 45 11.21 13.52 -11.90
C THR A 45 12.42 13.68 -10.98
N ARG A 46 12.18 14.05 -9.71
CA ARG A 46 13.22 14.16 -8.68
C ARG A 46 13.65 12.81 -8.10
N LEU A 47 12.80 11.78 -8.24
CA LEU A 47 13.09 10.42 -7.80
C LEU A 47 14.11 9.75 -8.74
N ARG A 48 15.40 9.81 -8.39
CA ARG A 48 16.43 9.05 -9.09
C ARG A 48 16.10 7.54 -9.03
N PRO A 49 16.26 6.79 -10.15
CA PRO A 49 16.30 5.33 -10.09
C PRO A 49 17.29 4.90 -9.02
N LEU A 50 16.94 3.88 -8.22
CA LEU A 50 17.88 3.37 -7.23
C LEU A 50 19.08 2.76 -7.97
N PRO A 51 20.33 3.02 -7.54
CA PRO A 51 21.46 2.24 -8.02
C PRO A 51 21.18 0.77 -7.69
N GLY A 52 21.08 -0.04 -8.74
CA GLY A 52 20.27 -1.26 -8.79
C GLY A 52 20.74 -2.46 -7.98
N LEU A 53 21.43 -2.31 -6.84
CA LEU A 53 22.01 -3.45 -6.13
C LEU A 53 21.79 -3.50 -4.61
N SER A 54 21.50 -2.38 -3.93
CA SER A 54 21.55 -2.34 -2.46
C SER A 54 20.27 -1.91 -1.73
N ILE A 55 19.24 -1.43 -2.44
CA ILE A 55 18.05 -0.86 -1.80
C ILE A 55 16.80 -1.66 -2.15
N LYS A 56 16.27 -2.38 -1.16
CA LYS A 56 15.00 -3.12 -1.24
C LYS A 56 13.85 -2.13 -1.43
N SER A 57 13.25 -2.10 -2.63
CA SER A 57 12.13 -1.23 -2.93
C SER A 57 11.15 -1.88 -3.91
N TRP A 58 9.97 -1.29 -4.08
CA TRP A 58 9.03 -1.75 -5.10
C TRP A 58 9.38 -1.16 -6.49
N ASN A 59 9.12 -1.89 -7.58
CA ASN A 59 9.12 -1.35 -8.95
C ASN A 59 7.92 -0.40 -9.22
N HIS A 60 7.62 0.47 -8.25
CA HIS A 60 6.86 1.70 -8.46
C HIS A 60 7.46 2.56 -9.55
N THR A 61 8.73 2.33 -9.87
CA THR A 61 9.55 3.14 -10.76
C THR A 61 9.61 2.63 -12.19
N THR A 62 8.63 1.90 -12.70
CA THR A 62 8.47 1.79 -14.17
C THR A 62 7.01 1.98 -14.59
N ARG A 63 6.10 1.12 -14.13
CA ARG A 63 4.68 1.13 -14.55
C ARG A 63 3.71 1.69 -13.51
N ALA A 64 3.98 1.54 -12.22
CA ALA A 64 3.13 2.09 -11.15
C ALA A 64 3.44 3.55 -10.79
N ARG A 65 4.31 4.23 -11.56
CA ARG A 65 4.72 5.64 -11.40
C ARG A 65 3.56 6.62 -11.52
N ARG A 66 2.62 6.31 -12.42
CA ARG A 66 1.56 7.24 -12.79
C ARG A 66 0.44 7.29 -11.77
N ASN A 67 0.44 6.44 -10.73
CA ASN A 67 -0.66 6.37 -9.78
C ASN A 67 -0.10 6.13 -8.38
N PRO A 68 0.20 7.20 -7.60
CA PRO A 68 0.71 7.05 -6.25
C PRO A 68 -0.27 6.23 -5.41
N ILE A 69 0.25 5.22 -4.72
CA ILE A 69 -0.57 4.35 -3.88
C ILE A 69 -0.91 5.06 -2.58
N ALA A 70 -2.16 4.92 -2.17
CA ALA A 70 -2.66 5.29 -0.86
C ALA A 70 -2.91 4.08 0.03
N ILE A 71 -3.57 3.04 -0.49
CA ILE A 71 -4.03 1.91 0.31
C ILE A 71 -3.78 0.61 -0.46
N HIS A 72 -3.26 -0.39 0.26
CA HIS A 72 -3.08 -1.74 -0.25
C HIS A 72 -4.30 -2.60 0.06
N VAL A 73 -4.69 -3.45 -0.90
CA VAL A 73 -5.81 -4.38 -0.78
C VAL A 73 -5.38 -5.77 -1.24
N ASP A 74 -5.32 -6.72 -0.32
CA ASP A 74 -4.88 -8.09 -0.59
C ASP A 74 -6.08 -9.05 -0.57
N ALA A 75 -6.19 -9.93 -1.57
CA ALA A 75 -7.29 -10.88 -1.67
C ALA A 75 -6.78 -12.31 -1.43
N LYS A 76 -7.43 -13.02 -0.52
CA LYS A 76 -7.03 -14.38 -0.12
C LYS A 76 -8.18 -15.36 -0.29
N SER A 77 -7.79 -16.60 -0.63
CA SER A 77 -8.71 -17.74 -0.57
C SER A 77 -9.23 -17.92 0.87
N PRO A 78 -10.49 -18.33 1.06
CA PRO A 78 -11.04 -18.64 2.39
C PRO A 78 -10.14 -19.62 3.17
N MET A 79 -9.53 -20.57 2.48
CA MET A 79 -8.75 -21.67 3.08
C MET A 79 -7.29 -21.29 3.40
N LYS A 80 -6.81 -20.11 2.98
CA LYS A 80 -5.43 -19.71 3.29
C LYS A 80 -5.31 -19.32 4.76
N SER A 81 -4.20 -19.69 5.40
CA SER A 81 -3.95 -19.20 6.76
C SER A 81 -3.85 -17.69 6.75
N TRP A 82 -4.51 -17.07 7.71
CA TRP A 82 -4.44 -15.63 7.94
C TRP A 82 -3.01 -15.15 8.23
N THR A 83 -2.19 -16.01 8.87
CA THR A 83 -0.77 -15.75 9.12
C THR A 83 0.05 -15.61 7.84
N ASP A 84 -0.44 -16.10 6.71
CA ASP A 84 0.27 -16.02 5.42
C ASP A 84 0.00 -14.69 4.71
N GLY A 85 -1.13 -14.02 5.02
CA GLY A 85 -1.54 -12.77 4.39
C GLY A 85 -0.92 -11.51 5.02
N LYS A 86 -0.86 -11.45 6.36
CA LYS A 86 -0.28 -10.29 7.08
C LYS A 86 1.16 -9.98 6.66
N PRO A 87 2.07 -10.97 6.50
CA PRO A 87 3.44 -10.69 6.09
C PRO A 87 3.49 -10.04 4.71
N GLN A 88 2.66 -10.51 3.77
CA GLN A 88 2.70 -10.02 2.39
C GLN A 88 2.33 -8.54 2.33
N ILE A 89 1.13 -8.15 2.78
CA ILE A 89 0.66 -6.76 2.67
C ILE A 89 1.53 -5.77 3.48
N ALA A 90 2.07 -6.20 4.62
CA ALA A 90 2.99 -5.40 5.42
C ALA A 90 4.35 -5.20 4.73
N ILE A 91 4.91 -6.23 4.08
CA ILE A 91 6.18 -6.15 3.35
C ILE A 91 6.10 -5.15 2.20
N TRP A 92 5.01 -5.16 1.43
CA TRP A 92 4.84 -4.20 0.33
C TRP A 92 4.61 -2.78 0.82
N THR A 93 3.87 -2.62 1.92
CA THR A 93 3.70 -1.31 2.56
C THR A 93 5.04 -0.77 3.06
N ASP A 94 5.85 -1.61 3.72
CA ASP A 94 7.19 -1.25 4.18
C ASP A 94 8.09 -0.78 3.03
N ALA A 95 8.08 -1.51 1.92
CA ALA A 95 8.86 -1.21 0.73
C ALA A 95 8.44 0.11 0.06
N LEU A 96 7.13 0.41 0.02
CA LEU A 96 6.61 1.71 -0.43
C LEU A 96 7.19 2.84 0.44
N LEU A 97 7.03 2.75 1.76
CA LEU A 97 7.48 3.80 2.67
C LEU A 97 9.00 3.97 2.64
N LYS A 98 9.76 2.87 2.52
CA LYS A 98 11.22 2.93 2.37
C LYS A 98 11.60 3.67 1.09
N ARG A 99 10.89 3.44 -0.03
CA ARG A 99 11.14 4.18 -1.28
C ARG A 99 10.81 5.66 -1.13
N LEU A 100 9.66 5.99 -0.54
CA LEU A 100 9.25 7.37 -0.31
C LEU A 100 10.22 8.11 0.62
N SER A 101 10.80 7.41 1.61
CA SER A 101 11.79 8.03 2.50
C SER A 101 13.09 8.45 1.81
N LEU A 102 13.38 7.89 0.63
CA LEU A 102 14.56 8.26 -0.15
C LEU A 102 14.32 9.48 -1.04
N ILE A 103 13.09 10.01 -1.08
CA ILE A 103 12.80 11.30 -1.73
C ILE A 103 13.40 12.44 -0.89
N GLN A 104 13.26 12.37 0.43
CA GLN A 104 13.82 13.37 1.34
C GLN A 104 15.25 13.01 1.74
N GLY A 105 16.16 13.95 1.49
CA GLY A 105 17.58 13.79 1.76
C GLY A 105 17.95 13.53 3.23
N THR A 106 17.10 13.75 4.24
CA THR A 106 17.53 13.48 5.63
C THR A 106 16.47 13.39 6.74
N THR A 107 15.23 13.89 6.64
CA THR A 107 14.28 13.82 7.77
C THR A 107 12.81 13.65 7.37
N VAL A 108 12.39 12.40 7.20
CA VAL A 108 10.98 12.06 7.08
C VAL A 108 10.38 12.02 8.49
N GLY A 109 9.53 13.01 8.82
CA GLY A 109 8.69 12.94 10.02
C GLY A 109 7.87 11.64 10.09
N PRO A 110 7.28 11.29 11.25
CA PRO A 110 6.60 10.01 11.43
C PRO A 110 5.53 9.79 10.35
N TRP A 111 5.43 8.56 9.88
CA TRP A 111 4.35 8.16 8.98
C TRP A 111 3.02 8.17 9.76
N PRO A 112 1.91 8.63 9.16
CA PRO A 112 0.60 8.42 9.76
C PRO A 112 0.34 6.93 9.91
N ALA A 113 -0.59 6.55 10.79
CA ALA A 113 -1.13 5.19 10.78
C ALA A 113 -1.75 4.91 9.40
N LEU A 114 -1.41 3.76 8.84
CA LEU A 114 -1.81 3.37 7.48
C LEU A 114 -2.90 2.30 7.59
N PRO A 115 -4.08 2.54 7.00
CA PRO A 115 -5.07 1.51 6.81
C PRO A 115 -4.65 0.60 5.66
N LEU A 116 -4.80 -0.71 5.84
CA LEU A 116 -4.64 -1.72 4.81
C LEU A 116 -5.88 -2.61 4.79
N LEU A 117 -6.26 -3.13 3.62
CA LEU A 117 -7.43 -3.99 3.48
C LEU A 117 -7.03 -5.41 3.14
N VAL A 118 -7.71 -6.37 3.76
CA VAL A 118 -7.63 -7.77 3.37
C VAL A 118 -9.04 -8.32 3.16
N ALA A 119 -9.29 -8.86 1.98
CA ALA A 119 -10.49 -9.63 1.68
C ALA A 119 -10.13 -11.12 1.71
N GLN A 120 -10.67 -11.89 2.65
CA GLN A 120 -10.45 -13.33 2.76
C GLN A 120 -11.76 -14.08 2.51
N GLY A 121 -11.85 -14.74 1.37
CA GLY A 121 -13.11 -15.32 0.93
C GLY A 121 -14.18 -14.24 0.79
N HIS A 122 -15.20 -14.30 1.66
CA HIS A 122 -16.25 -13.29 1.69
C HIS A 122 -16.00 -12.17 2.70
N ASP A 123 -15.09 -12.37 3.64
CA ASP A 123 -14.95 -11.49 4.81
C ASP A 123 -13.90 -10.41 4.54
N TRP A 124 -14.20 -9.20 5.00
CA TRP A 124 -13.36 -8.03 4.80
C TRP A 124 -12.82 -7.54 6.14
N HIS A 125 -11.52 -7.30 6.17
CA HIS A 125 -10.81 -6.85 7.35
C HIS A 125 -10.01 -5.59 7.04
N LEU A 126 -10.08 -4.63 7.96
CA LEU A 126 -9.22 -3.46 8.02
C LEU A 126 -8.08 -3.74 8.99
N LEU A 127 -6.85 -3.51 8.53
CA LEU A 127 -5.65 -3.52 9.34
C LEU A 127 -5.17 -2.09 9.55
N ILE A 128 -4.88 -1.73 10.80
CA ILE A 128 -4.21 -0.46 11.10
C ILE A 128 -2.75 -0.74 11.40
N VAL A 129 -1.85 -0.17 10.60
CA VAL A 129 -0.41 -0.38 10.74
C VAL A 129 0.34 0.92 10.95
N SER A 130 1.44 0.89 11.68
CA SER A 130 2.38 2.01 11.75
C SER A 130 3.79 1.56 11.43
N LYS A 131 4.61 2.50 10.95
CA LYS A 131 6.04 2.30 10.69
C LYS A 131 6.85 3.22 11.58
N ASN A 132 7.73 2.64 12.39
CA ASN A 132 8.85 3.37 12.97
C ASN A 132 10.13 3.09 12.16
N ASN A 133 11.27 3.67 12.56
CA ASN A 133 12.52 3.57 11.79
C ASN A 133 13.01 2.13 11.54
N GLN A 134 12.52 1.14 12.28
CA GLN A 134 13.02 -0.24 12.24
C GLN A 134 11.95 -1.27 11.87
N LYS A 135 10.68 -1.07 12.22
CA LYS A 135 9.63 -2.08 12.05
C LYS A 135 8.27 -1.52 11.67
N MET A 136 7.54 -2.34 10.90
CA MET A 136 6.09 -2.24 10.74
C MET A 136 5.40 -2.95 11.91
N THR A 137 4.42 -2.31 12.53
CA THR A 137 3.58 -2.89 13.58
C THR A 137 2.14 -2.91 13.10
N VAL A 138 1.47 -4.07 13.20
CA VAL A 138 0.02 -4.20 12.99
C VAL A 138 -0.64 -4.06 14.36
N TRP A 139 -1.46 -3.03 14.54
CA TRP A 139 -2.09 -2.71 15.82
C TRP A 139 -3.41 -3.44 16.00
N GLU A 140 -4.27 -3.33 14.98
CA GLU A 140 -5.61 -3.86 15.03
C GLU A 140 -5.97 -4.58 13.74
N GLN A 141 -6.83 -5.57 13.89
CA GLN A 141 -7.56 -6.21 12.82
C GLN A 141 -9.05 -6.06 13.13
N ILE A 142 -9.74 -5.32 12.29
CA ILE A 142 -11.15 -4.99 12.47
C ILE A 142 -11.92 -5.67 11.35
N THR A 143 -12.89 -6.53 11.68
CA THR A 143 -13.83 -7.04 10.69
C THR A 143 -14.80 -5.92 10.31
N ILE A 144 -14.79 -5.53 9.04
CA ILE A 144 -15.57 -4.39 8.54
C ILE A 144 -16.82 -4.80 7.77
N GLY A 145 -16.99 -6.09 7.50
CA GLY A 145 -18.16 -6.64 6.84
C GLY A 145 -17.83 -7.87 6.02
N SER A 146 -18.77 -8.25 5.16
CA SER A 146 -18.74 -9.45 4.36
C SER A 146 -19.51 -9.24 3.06
N SER A 147 -19.18 -9.99 2.01
CA SER A 147 -19.92 -10.00 0.74
C SER A 147 -21.09 -11.02 0.72
N ARG A 148 -21.39 -11.66 1.86
CA ARG A 148 -22.48 -12.66 1.98
C ARG A 148 -23.88 -12.06 2.02
N SER A 149 -24.01 -10.80 2.42
CA SER A 149 -25.30 -10.11 2.53
C SER A 149 -25.18 -8.69 2.00
N CYS A 150 -26.31 -8.15 1.51
CA CYS A 150 -26.35 -6.75 1.06
C CYS A 150 -25.99 -5.79 2.22
N PHE A 151 -26.52 -6.05 3.41
CA PHE A 151 -26.25 -5.22 4.59
C PHE A 151 -24.78 -5.18 4.97
N ASP A 152 -24.10 -6.33 5.02
CA ASP A 152 -22.68 -6.37 5.33
C ASP A 152 -21.82 -5.82 4.19
N ALA A 153 -22.23 -6.01 2.93
CA ALA A 153 -21.56 -5.40 1.79
C ALA A 153 -21.63 -3.87 1.86
N MET A 154 -22.76 -3.31 2.31
CA MET A 154 -22.90 -1.87 2.52
C MET A 154 -21.98 -1.34 3.63
N LYS A 155 -21.71 -2.12 4.69
CA LYS A 155 -20.68 -1.76 5.69
C LYS A 155 -19.29 -1.67 5.07
N VAL A 156 -18.93 -2.64 4.22
CA VAL A 156 -17.66 -2.62 3.48
C VAL A 156 -17.59 -1.37 2.61
N VAL A 157 -18.64 -1.05 1.85
CA VAL A 157 -18.70 0.16 1.02
C VAL A 157 -18.54 1.43 1.84
N ALA A 158 -19.22 1.54 3.00
CA ALA A 158 -19.09 2.69 3.89
C ALA A 158 -17.64 2.87 4.38
N VAL A 159 -16.98 1.78 4.78
CA VAL A 159 -15.56 1.84 5.17
C VAL A 159 -14.67 2.21 3.98
N LEU A 160 -14.94 1.71 2.76
CA LEU A 160 -14.19 2.11 1.57
C LEU A 160 -14.31 3.61 1.31
N HIS A 161 -15.49 4.21 1.48
CA HIS A 161 -15.67 5.66 1.39
C HIS A 161 -14.88 6.41 2.45
N TRP A 162 -14.91 5.95 3.71
CA TRP A 162 -14.11 6.53 4.78
C TRP A 162 -12.60 6.47 4.48
N LEU A 163 -12.14 5.35 3.92
CA LEU A 163 -10.75 5.16 3.50
C LEU A 163 -10.36 6.06 2.32
N MET A 164 -11.27 6.32 1.39
CA MET A 164 -11.05 7.30 0.31
C MET A 164 -10.89 8.71 0.86
N ASP A 165 -11.69 9.09 1.86
CA ASP A 165 -11.57 10.37 2.54
C ASP A 165 -10.23 10.47 3.31
N TRP A 166 -9.85 9.41 4.04
CA TRP A 166 -8.54 9.32 4.69
C TRP A 166 -7.38 9.49 3.69
N ALA A 167 -7.48 8.84 2.53
CA ALA A 167 -6.46 8.95 1.50
C ALA A 167 -6.29 10.42 1.07
N GLU A 168 -7.38 11.14 0.81
CA GLU A 168 -7.32 12.54 0.37
C GLU A 168 -6.91 13.51 1.49
N ARG A 169 -7.40 13.32 2.72
CA ARG A 169 -7.19 14.28 3.81
C ARG A 169 -5.90 14.07 4.59
N VAL A 170 -5.43 12.83 4.69
CA VAL A 170 -4.26 12.47 5.52
C VAL A 170 -3.09 12.08 4.64
N TRP A 171 -3.29 11.12 3.75
CA TRP A 171 -2.18 10.55 2.99
C TRP A 171 -1.69 11.47 1.87
N ARG A 172 -2.59 12.10 1.10
CA ARG A 172 -2.22 12.95 -0.04
C ARG A 172 -1.37 14.16 0.40
N PRO A 173 -1.72 14.95 1.44
CA PRO A 173 -0.87 16.03 1.91
C PRO A 173 0.49 15.52 2.39
N ARG A 174 0.52 14.37 3.08
CA ARG A 174 1.78 13.76 3.52
C ARG A 174 2.64 13.36 2.33
N PHE A 175 2.08 12.69 1.33
CA PHE A 175 2.79 12.33 0.10
C PHE A 175 3.34 13.57 -0.62
N LEU A 176 2.53 14.63 -0.74
CA LEU A 176 2.94 15.89 -1.37
C LEU A 176 4.01 16.64 -0.57
N SER A 177 4.07 16.48 0.76
CA SER A 177 5.14 17.07 1.58
C SER A 177 6.52 16.44 1.34
N LEU A 178 6.55 15.26 0.73
CA LEU A 178 7.80 14.56 0.43
C LEU A 178 8.45 15.06 -0.85
N VAL A 179 7.75 15.82 -1.69
CA VAL A 179 8.10 16.00 -3.10
C VAL A 179 8.35 17.43 -3.53
#